data_AF-D7M3W2-F1
#
_entry.id   AF-D7M3W2-F1
#
_cell.length_a   1.000
_cell.length_b   1.000
_cell.length_c   1.000
_cell.angle_alpha   90.00
_cell.angle_beta   90.00
_cell.angle_gamma   90.00
#
_symmetry.space_group_name_H-M   'P 1'
#
loop_
_entity.id
_entity.type
_entity.pdbx_description
1 polymer ?
#
loop_
_entity_poly.entity_id
_entity_poly.type
_entity_poly.pdbx_seq_one_letter_code
_entity_poly.pdbx_strand_id
1 'polypeptide(L)'
;MFFWLNEACRYNRIEIQNHLPPGTILQVHCRSKNPNGDVGVKQLKDAIVPIIMEFQDKSIDHKKRAWMCRLSYISKKYKLEYYYDIQVYRAATFRRCGELRRWIAYKDGIYFTKHHDKPPGFVLPWMVRDPNNPPK
;
A
#
# COMPACT_ATOMS: atom_id res chain seq x y z
N MET A 1 9.36 1.85 -42.71
CA MET A 1 10.37 1.29 -41.78
C MET A 1 10.06 1.85 -40.39
N PHE A 2 9.28 1.13 -39.58
CA PHE A 2 8.93 1.59 -38.23
C PHE A 2 10.00 1.10 -37.26
N PHE A 3 10.88 2.02 -36.86
CA PHE A 3 11.81 1.81 -35.77
C PHE A 3 11.01 1.74 -34.46
N TRP A 4 10.75 0.53 -33.97
CA TRP A 4 10.28 0.31 -32.60
C TRP A 4 11.43 0.67 -31.66
N LEU A 5 11.40 1.87 -31.11
CA LEU A 5 12.21 2.21 -29.95
C LEU A 5 11.83 1.25 -28.83
N ASN A 6 12.82 0.51 -28.31
CA ASN A 6 12.71 -0.30 -27.11
C ASN A 6 12.41 0.63 -25.92
N GLU A 7 11.16 1.03 -25.73
CA GLU A 7 10.73 1.61 -24.46
C GLU A 7 10.76 0.49 -23.42
N ALA A 8 11.84 0.44 -22.64
CA ALA A 8 11.90 -0.39 -21.47
C ALA A 8 10.69 -0.07 -20.57
N CYS A 9 9.86 -1.09 -20.30
CA CYS A 9 8.66 -0.96 -19.48
C CYS A 9 8.97 -0.25 -18.14
N ARG A 10 8.32 0.90 -17.92
CA ARG A 10 8.47 1.70 -16.70
C ARG A 10 8.08 0.90 -15.46
N TYR A 11 8.76 1.14 -14.34
CA TYR A 11 8.47 0.51 -13.06
C TYR A 11 7.05 0.88 -12.60
N ASN A 12 6.33 -0.10 -12.07
CA ASN A 12 5.11 0.14 -11.32
C ASN A 12 5.49 0.62 -9.92
N ARG A 13 4.69 1.53 -9.38
CA ARG A 13 4.97 2.22 -8.13
C ARG A 13 3.78 2.13 -7.18
N ILE A 14 4.03 1.61 -5.99
CA ILE A 14 3.08 1.67 -4.88
C ILE A 14 3.57 2.73 -3.91
N GLU A 15 2.67 3.63 -3.53
CA GLU A 15 2.92 4.68 -2.54
C GLU A 15 1.99 4.48 -1.35
N ILE A 16 2.53 4.56 -0.14
CA ILE A 16 1.74 4.55 1.09
C ILE A 16 2.08 5.82 1.87
N GLN A 17 1.06 6.63 2.16
CA GLN A 17 1.16 7.92 2.83
C GLN A 17 0.41 7.89 4.16
N ASN A 18 0.96 8.58 5.16
CA ASN A 18 0.36 8.74 6.47
C ASN A 18 -0.21 10.16 6.64
N HIS A 19 -1.50 10.36 6.44
CA HIS A 19 -2.20 11.63 6.67
C HIS A 19 -2.96 11.62 8.02
N LEU A 20 -2.52 10.78 8.96
CA LEU A 20 -3.07 10.79 10.31
C LEU A 20 -2.63 12.05 11.07
N PRO A 21 -3.34 12.42 12.15
CA PRO A 21 -2.96 13.57 12.97
C PRO A 21 -1.50 13.51 13.43
N PRO A 22 -0.81 14.66 13.52
CA PRO A 22 0.59 14.73 13.92
C PRO A 22 0.87 13.93 15.20
N GLY A 23 2.00 13.21 15.20
CA GLY A 23 2.39 12.36 16.33
C GLY A 23 1.71 10.98 16.36
N THR A 24 0.94 10.63 15.32
CA THR A 24 0.42 9.27 15.09
C THR A 24 1.34 8.52 14.13
N ILE A 25 1.85 7.38 14.57
CA ILE A 25 2.75 6.54 13.78
C ILE A 25 1.91 5.48 13.06
N LEU A 26 1.93 5.51 11.73
CA LEU A 26 1.37 4.46 10.89
C LEU A 26 2.40 3.34 10.72
N GLN A 27 2.07 2.15 11.18
CA GLN A 27 2.82 0.92 10.92
C GLN A 27 2.32 0.29 9.62
N VAL A 28 3.27 -0.10 8.78
CA VAL A 28 3.02 -0.70 7.47
C VAL A 28 3.81 -1.99 7.38
N HIS A 29 3.13 -3.12 7.36
CA HIS A 29 3.75 -4.43 7.18
C HIS A 29 3.34 -5.02 5.83
N CYS A 30 4.23 -4.99 4.85
CA CYS A 30 3.97 -5.49 3.51
C CYS A 30 4.57 -6.87 3.28
N ARG A 31 3.76 -7.78 2.77
CA ARG A 31 4.12 -9.16 2.42
C ARG A 31 3.73 -9.43 0.98
N SER A 32 4.66 -9.97 0.22
CA SER A 32 4.41 -10.53 -1.10
C SER A 32 4.04 -12.00 -0.94
N LYS A 33 2.91 -12.39 -1.54
CA LYS A 33 2.47 -13.79 -1.59
C LYS A 33 3.38 -14.65 -2.47
N ASN A 34 4.06 -14.06 -3.46
CA ASN A 34 4.86 -14.77 -4.45
C ASN A 34 5.78 -13.81 -5.22
N PRO A 35 7.12 -13.96 -5.16
CA PRO A 35 7.85 -14.80 -4.21
C PRO A 35 7.54 -14.38 -2.77
N ASN A 36 7.61 -15.33 -1.83
CA ASN A 36 7.50 -15.03 -0.40
C ASN A 36 8.55 -13.99 -0.05
N GLY A 37 8.10 -12.76 0.17
CA GLY A 37 8.96 -11.62 0.46
C GLY A 37 8.28 -10.79 1.51
N ASP A 38 8.79 -10.85 2.73
CA ASP A 38 8.40 -9.93 3.78
C ASP A 38 9.32 -8.70 3.70
N VAL A 39 8.74 -7.52 3.49
CA VAL A 39 9.49 -6.25 3.43
C VAL A 39 9.74 -5.70 4.84
N GLY A 40 9.22 -6.39 5.86
CA GLY A 40 9.29 -6.01 7.26
C GLY A 40 8.25 -4.94 7.60
N VAL A 41 8.28 -4.53 8.87
CA VAL A 41 7.42 -3.46 9.38
C VAL A 41 8.14 -2.13 9.19
N LYS A 42 7.53 -1.22 8.44
CA LYS A 42 7.98 0.17 8.28
C LYS A 42 7.09 1.08 9.11
N GLN A 43 7.68 2.11 9.70
CA GLN A 43 6.97 3.10 10.51
C GLN A 43 6.99 4.45 9.81
N LEU A 44 5.80 5.01 9.56
CA LEU A 44 5.58 6.31 8.96
C LEU A 44 5.12 7.28 10.05
N LYS A 45 5.97 8.26 10.38
CA LYS A 45 5.66 9.26 11.44
C LYS A 45 4.90 10.48 10.92
N ASP A 46 5.01 10.79 9.63
CA ASP A 46 4.49 12.01 9.02
C ASP A 46 4.03 11.76 7.56
N ALA A 47 3.18 12.65 7.03
CA ALA A 47 2.67 12.64 5.66
C ALA A 47 3.74 12.95 4.61
N ILE A 48 4.81 13.62 5.03
CA ILE A 48 5.82 14.21 4.14
C ILE A 48 6.57 13.15 3.34
N VAL A 49 6.88 11.99 3.94
CA VAL A 49 7.71 10.96 3.32
C VAL A 49 6.89 9.70 3.09
N PRO A 50 6.39 9.44 1.86
CA PRO A 50 5.70 8.18 1.57
C PRO A 50 6.65 6.98 1.60
N ILE A 51 6.11 5.81 1.93
CA ILE A 51 6.78 4.55 1.56
C ILE A 51 6.55 4.35 0.07
N ILE A 52 7.65 4.25 -0.68
CA ILE A 52 7.63 3.96 -2.11
C ILE A 52 8.15 2.54 -2.33
N MET A 53 7.41 1.75 -3.09
CA MET A 53 7.84 0.43 -3.55
C MET A 53 7.75 0.42 -5.08
N GLU A 54 8.90 0.28 -5.73
CA GLU A 54 9.01 0.26 -7.19
C GLU A 54 9.40 -1.15 -7.65
N PHE A 55 8.71 -1.66 -8.66
CA PHE A 55 8.98 -2.99 -9.22
C PHE A 55 8.55 -3.08 -10.68
N GLN A 56 9.24 -3.93 -11.44
CA GLN A 56 8.81 -4.30 -12.78
C GLN A 56 7.94 -5.56 -12.73
N ASP A 57 6.83 -5.53 -13.47
CA ASP A 57 6.07 -6.74 -13.72
C ASP A 57 6.80 -7.60 -14.75
N LYS A 58 6.91 -8.91 -14.47
CA LYS A 58 7.48 -9.88 -15.40
C LYS A 58 6.33 -10.51 -16.16
N SER A 59 6.36 -10.45 -17.49
CA SER A 59 5.27 -10.90 -18.37
C SER A 59 4.96 -12.41 -18.27
N ILE A 60 5.87 -13.21 -17.73
CA ILE A 60 5.82 -14.68 -17.74
C ILE A 60 6.12 -15.22 -16.33
N ASP A 61 5.46 -14.68 -15.31
CA ASP A 61 5.46 -15.32 -13.99
C ASP A 61 4.03 -15.80 -13.70
N HIS A 62 3.79 -17.10 -13.89
CA HIS A 62 2.52 -17.76 -13.55
C HIS A 62 2.17 -17.61 -12.04
N LYS A 63 3.14 -17.18 -11.23
CA LYS A 63 2.94 -16.78 -9.85
C LYS A 63 2.56 -15.30 -9.80
N LYS A 64 1.26 -15.04 -9.94
CA LYS A 64 0.68 -13.68 -9.83
C LYS A 64 1.19 -13.00 -8.55
N ARG A 65 2.14 -12.06 -8.69
CA ARG A 65 2.63 -11.23 -7.57
C ARG A 65 1.45 -10.52 -6.94
N ALA A 66 1.19 -10.80 -5.69
CA ALA A 66 0.19 -10.11 -4.90
C ALA A 66 0.89 -9.54 -3.67
N TRP A 67 0.75 -8.25 -3.48
CA TRP A 67 1.27 -7.54 -2.33
C TRP A 67 0.10 -7.24 -1.39
N MET A 68 0.20 -7.78 -0.19
CA MET A 68 -0.70 -7.52 0.92
C MET A 68 0.05 -6.64 1.92
N CYS A 69 -0.55 -5.54 2.35
CA CYS A 69 0.01 -4.70 3.40
C CYS A 69 -0.99 -4.58 4.54
N ARG A 70 -0.52 -4.85 5.75
CA ARG A 70 -1.23 -4.48 6.97
C ARG A 70 -0.89 -3.04 7.30
N LEU A 71 -1.89 -2.18 7.29
CA LEU A 71 -1.80 -0.82 7.83
C LEU A 71 -2.35 -0.84 9.23
N SER A 72 -1.62 -0.29 10.20
CA SER A 72 -2.14 -0.13 11.55
C SER A 72 -1.60 1.10 12.25
N TYR A 73 -2.37 1.67 13.17
CA TYR A 73 -1.90 2.70 14.08
C TYR A 73 -2.63 2.59 15.41
N ILE A 74 -2.02 3.12 16.47
CA ILE A 74 -2.62 3.15 17.81
C ILE A 74 -3.12 4.56 18.09
N SER A 75 -4.39 4.69 18.45
CA SER A 75 -4.94 5.98 18.88
C SER A 75 -4.52 6.27 20.31
N LYS A 76 -3.80 7.37 20.53
CA LYS A 76 -3.40 7.80 21.87
C LYS A 76 -4.58 8.09 22.79
N LYS A 77 -5.70 8.59 22.23
CA LYS A 77 -6.89 8.99 22.99
C LYS A 77 -7.65 7.79 23.53
N TYR A 78 -7.87 6.78 22.69
CA TYR A 78 -8.71 5.62 23.04
C TYR A 78 -7.89 4.37 23.38
N LYS A 79 -6.58 4.39 23.15
CA LYS A 79 -5.67 3.22 23.27
C LYS A 79 -6.10 2.00 22.44
N LEU A 80 -6.83 2.24 21.34
CA LEU A 80 -7.29 1.22 20.40
C LEU A 80 -6.34 1.12 19.19
N GLU A 81 -6.17 -0.10 18.69
CA GLU A 81 -5.49 -0.37 17.42
C GLU A 81 -6.52 -0.21 16.28
N TYR A 82 -6.24 0.70 15.37
CA TYR A 82 -6.94 0.82 14.11
C TYR A 82 -6.11 0.11 13.06
N TYR A 83 -6.69 -0.85 12.35
CA TYR A 83 -5.94 -1.65 11.38
C TYR A 83 -6.77 -2.04 10.17
N TYR A 84 -6.08 -2.44 9.10
CA TYR A 84 -6.66 -3.09 7.94
C TYR A 84 -5.60 -3.86 7.15
N ASP A 85 -5.96 -5.03 6.62
CA ASP A 85 -5.15 -5.79 5.67
C ASP A 85 -5.61 -5.49 4.24
N ILE A 86 -4.79 -4.75 3.48
CA ILE A 86 -5.14 -4.30 2.12
C ILE A 86 -4.30 -4.98 1.05
N GLN A 87 -4.93 -5.32 -0.08
CA GLN A 87 -4.21 -5.81 -1.26
C GLN A 87 -3.73 -4.62 -2.11
N VAL A 88 -2.52 -4.13 -1.82
CA VAL A 88 -1.97 -2.94 -2.49
C VAL A 88 -1.67 -3.18 -3.97
N TYR A 89 -1.32 -4.41 -4.34
CA TYR A 89 -1.08 -4.78 -5.74
C TYR A 89 -1.45 -6.23 -6.02
N ARG A 90 -1.91 -6.48 -7.25
CA ARG A 90 -2.10 -7.81 -7.82
C ARG A 90 -1.73 -7.77 -9.30
N ALA A 91 -0.79 -8.62 -9.69
CA ALA A 91 -0.38 -8.78 -11.08
C ALA A 91 -1.58 -9.20 -11.95
N ALA A 92 -1.66 -8.63 -13.14
CA ALA A 92 -2.64 -9.01 -14.15
C ALA A 92 -2.08 -10.10 -15.07
N THR A 93 -2.94 -10.66 -15.91
CA THR A 93 -2.55 -11.64 -16.95
C THR A 93 -1.56 -11.02 -17.95
N PHE A 94 -1.70 -9.72 -18.23
CA PHE A 94 -0.80 -8.98 -19.12
C PHE A 94 0.10 -8.04 -18.32
N ARG A 95 1.33 -7.86 -18.81
CA ARG A 95 2.34 -6.99 -18.20
C ARG A 95 1.80 -5.55 -18.09
N ARG A 96 1.87 -4.99 -16.88
CA ARG A 96 1.57 -3.58 -16.61
C ARG A 96 2.86 -2.79 -16.45
N CYS A 97 2.88 -1.59 -17.02
CA CYS A 97 4.02 -0.69 -17.02
C CYS A 97 3.59 0.67 -16.50
N GLY A 98 4.38 1.26 -15.60
CA GLY A 98 4.16 2.63 -15.10
C GLY A 98 2.87 2.83 -14.29
N GLU A 99 2.25 1.78 -13.74
CA GLU A 99 1.08 1.96 -12.87
C GLU A 99 1.47 2.60 -11.54
N LEU A 100 0.75 3.66 -11.16
CA LEU A 100 0.74 4.17 -9.79
C LEU A 100 -0.37 3.50 -8.99
N ARG A 101 -0.08 3.16 -7.73
CA ARG A 101 -1.07 2.79 -6.72
C ARG A 101 -0.76 3.50 -5.42
N ARG A 102 -1.44 4.62 -5.17
CA ARG A 102 -1.26 5.41 -3.96
C ARG A 102 -2.35 5.09 -2.96
N TRP A 103 -1.94 4.73 -1.76
CA TRP A 103 -2.78 4.44 -0.60
C TRP A 103 -2.50 5.48 0.46
N ILE A 104 -3.54 6.08 1.02
CA ILE A 104 -3.41 7.18 1.97
C ILE A 104 -4.24 6.86 3.21
N ALA A 105 -3.58 6.82 4.36
CA ALA A 105 -4.21 6.60 5.65
C ALA A 105 -4.68 7.94 6.22
N TYR A 106 -5.99 8.15 6.29
CA TYR A 106 -6.61 9.27 6.98
C TYR A 106 -7.25 8.77 8.28
N LYS A 107 -7.68 9.71 9.14
CA LYS A 107 -8.28 9.39 10.44
C LYS A 107 -9.62 8.63 10.31
N ASP A 108 -10.39 8.92 9.28
CA ASP A 108 -11.70 8.33 8.99
C ASP A 108 -11.60 7.02 8.21
N GLY A 109 -10.53 6.81 7.44
CA GLY A 109 -10.31 5.56 6.72
C GLY A 109 -9.12 5.57 5.77
N ILE A 110 -9.14 4.62 4.86
CA ILE A 110 -8.10 4.40 3.86
C ILE A 110 -8.62 4.84 2.50
N TYR A 111 -7.84 5.70 1.85
CA TYR A 111 -8.11 6.27 0.55
C TYR A 111 -7.15 5.71 -0.50
N PHE A 112 -7.58 5.71 -1.76
CA PHE A 112 -6.82 5.13 -2.87
C PHE A 112 -6.95 5.95 -4.16
N THR A 113 -5.86 6.01 -4.93
CA THR A 113 -5.87 6.48 -6.32
C THR A 113 -4.84 5.74 -7.18
N LYS A 114 -5.14 5.66 -8.48
CA LYS A 114 -4.22 5.16 -9.52
C LYS A 114 -3.61 6.27 -10.36
N HIS A 115 -4.03 7.51 -10.15
CA HIS A 115 -3.63 8.66 -10.95
C HIS A 115 -2.94 9.69 -10.07
N HIS A 116 -1.94 10.37 -10.63
CA HIS A 116 -1.25 11.46 -9.94
C HIS A 116 -2.17 12.68 -9.74
N ASP A 117 -3.05 12.94 -10.71
CA ASP A 117 -3.79 14.21 -10.81
C ASP A 117 -5.25 14.12 -10.34
N LYS A 118 -5.71 12.93 -9.95
CA LYS A 118 -7.08 12.74 -9.44
C LYS A 118 -7.08 12.66 -7.92
N PRO A 119 -8.07 13.28 -7.26
CA PRO A 119 -8.22 13.15 -5.83
C PRO A 119 -8.41 11.69 -5.44
N PRO A 120 -7.82 11.26 -4.32
CA PRO A 120 -7.97 9.89 -3.83
C PRO A 120 -9.40 9.66 -3.34
N GLY A 121 -9.97 8.49 -3.65
CA GLY A 121 -11.30 8.11 -3.21
C GLY A 121 -11.25 7.29 -1.92
N PHE A 122 -12.22 7.48 -1.03
CA PHE A 122 -12.40 6.61 0.14
C PHE A 122 -12.69 5.18 -0.31
N VAL A 123 -12.03 4.19 0.31
CA VAL A 123 -12.23 2.78 -0.05
C VAL A 123 -12.64 1.93 1.14
N LEU A 124 -12.00 2.12 2.29
CA LEU A 124 -12.17 1.24 3.45
C LEU A 124 -12.22 2.03 4.75
N PRO A 125 -13.20 1.78 5.64
CA PRO A 125 -13.15 2.24 7.01
C PRO A 125 -12.10 1.45 7.80
N TRP A 126 -11.60 2.01 8.90
CA TRP A 126 -10.70 1.28 9.79
C TRP A 126 -11.43 0.18 10.56
N MET A 127 -10.80 -0.98 10.70
CA MET A 127 -11.19 -1.95 11.72
C MET A 127 -10.58 -1.54 13.05
N VAL A 128 -11.31 -1.78 14.14
CA VAL A 128 -10.88 -1.41 15.49
C VAL A 128 -10.67 -2.68 16.29
N ARG A 129 -9.52 -2.76 16.97
CA ARG A 129 -9.21 -3.80 17.93
C ARG A 129 -8.80 -3.17 19.24
N ASP A 130 -9.35 -3.68 20.34
CA ASP A 130 -8.83 -3.38 21.66
C ASP A 130 -7.63 -4.30 21.94
N PRO A 131 -6.40 -3.76 22.05
CA PRO A 131 -5.24 -4.58 22.39
C PRO A 131 -5.35 -5.21 23.79
N ASN A 132 -6.20 -4.69 24.68
CA ASN A 132 -6.39 -5.21 26.04
C ASN A 132 -7.49 -6.28 26.15
N ASN A 133 -8.29 -6.48 25.10
CA ASN A 133 -9.35 -7.48 25.08
C ASN A 133 -9.33 -8.24 23.74
N PRO A 134 -8.39 -9.19 23.56
CA PRO A 134 -8.34 -9.98 22.34
C PRO A 134 -9.62 -10.82 22.18
N PRO A 135 -10.16 -10.96 20.96
CA PRO A 135 -11.28 -11.86 20.72
C PRO A 135 -10.89 -13.28 21.15
N LYS A 136 -11.76 -13.92 21.95
CA LYS A 136 -11.64 -15.31 22.39
C LYS A 136 -11.73 -16.28 21.23
#